data_AF-A0A6G2PPY2-F1
#
_entry.id   AF-A0A6G2PPY2-F1
#
_cell.length_a   1.000
_cell.length_b   1.000
_cell.length_c   1.000
_cell.angle_alpha   90.00
_cell.angle_beta   90.00
_cell.angle_gamma   90.00
#
_symmetry.space_group_name_H-M   'P 1'
#
loop_
_entity.id
_entity.type
_entity.pdbx_description
1 polymer ?
#
loop_
_entity_poly.entity_id
_entity_poly.type
_entity_poly.pdbx_seq_one_letter_code
_entity_poly.pdbx_strand_id
1 'polypeptide(L)'
;LLPGTAFVELAIRAGDETGCGWIEDLTLELPLIVPESGGVTLQVTAGAEDESGRRQLSVHSRTDDGPWLRHATGVLSSAAAPFAVDVGAWPPAGAGAVDLTAFYEGLAAVGLDYGPLFQGLRSVWCGGDDV
;
A
#
# COMPACT_ATOMS: atom_id res chain seq x y z
N LEU A 1 12.49 5.21 3.89
CA LEU A 1 11.17 4.90 4.47
C LEU A 1 10.57 3.75 3.67
N LEU A 2 10.01 2.73 4.31
CA LEU A 2 9.24 1.71 3.60
C LEU A 2 7.91 2.33 3.10
N PRO A 3 7.54 2.19 1.81
CA PRO A 3 6.26 2.67 1.31
C PRO A 3 5.07 2.03 2.04
N GLY A 4 4.02 2.81 2.31
CA GLY A 4 2.80 2.29 2.94
C GLY A 4 2.17 1.12 2.17
N THR A 5 2.28 1.13 0.84
CA THR A 5 1.80 0.07 -0.04
C THR A 5 2.50 -1.27 0.17
N ALA A 6 3.72 -1.29 0.74
CA ALA A 6 4.38 -2.54 1.09
C ALA A 6 3.65 -3.26 2.24
N PHE A 7 2.99 -2.54 3.16
CA PHE A 7 2.16 -3.15 4.19
C PHE A 7 0.87 -3.74 3.61
N VAL A 8 0.32 -3.12 2.56
CA VAL A 8 -0.82 -3.67 1.80
C VAL A 8 -0.43 -5.00 1.16
N GLU A 9 0.73 -5.07 0.50
CA GLU A 9 1.25 -6.32 -0.08
C GLU A 9 1.42 -7.42 0.98
N LEU A 10 2.01 -7.09 2.14
CA LEU A 10 2.17 -8.04 3.25
C LEU A 10 0.83 -8.52 3.79
N ALA A 11 -0.17 -7.64 3.87
CA ALA A 11 -1.52 -7.97 4.30
C ALA A 11 -2.22 -8.92 3.33
N ILE A 12 -2.16 -8.65 2.01
CA ILE A 12 -2.69 -9.52 0.96
C ILE A 12 -2.04 -10.90 1.06
N ARG A 13 -0.71 -10.94 1.15
CA ARG A 13 0.06 -12.19 1.23
C ARG A 13 -0.35 -13.05 2.43
N ALA A 14 -0.59 -12.45 3.59
CA ALA A 14 -1.07 -13.15 4.79
C ALA A 14 -2.54 -13.58 4.67
N GLY A 15 -3.36 -12.77 4.01
CA GLY A 15 -4.73 -13.14 3.64
C GLY A 15 -4.77 -14.38 2.75
N ASP A 16 -3.93 -14.44 1.73
CA ASP A 16 -3.84 -15.59 0.82
C ASP A 16 -3.46 -16.89 1.56
N GLU A 17 -2.53 -16.84 2.52
CA GLU A 17 -2.17 -18.02 3.35
C GLU A 17 -3.32 -18.52 4.24
N THR A 18 -4.30 -17.66 4.52
CA THR A 18 -5.38 -17.95 5.48
C THR A 18 -6.76 -18.08 4.82
N GLY A 19 -6.83 -17.96 3.49
CA GLY A 19 -8.11 -17.93 2.76
C GLY A 19 -8.93 -16.65 2.98
N CYS A 20 -8.31 -15.60 3.53
CA CYS A 20 -8.90 -14.30 3.82
C CYS A 20 -8.17 -13.19 3.05
N GLY A 21 -8.08 -13.32 1.72
CA GLY A 21 -7.32 -12.42 0.84
C GLY A 21 -7.88 -11.00 0.68
N TRP A 22 -9.06 -10.70 1.25
CA TRP A 22 -9.64 -9.36 1.20
C TRP A 22 -9.22 -8.53 2.41
N ILE A 23 -8.72 -7.31 2.16
CA ILE A 23 -8.42 -6.33 3.21
C ILE A 23 -9.67 -5.47 3.42
N GLU A 24 -10.34 -5.62 4.55
CA GLU A 24 -11.46 -4.75 4.94
C GLU A 24 -10.99 -3.40 5.45
N ASP A 25 -9.92 -3.41 6.24
CA ASP A 25 -9.28 -2.22 6.79
C ASP A 25 -7.78 -2.46 6.99
N LEU A 26 -6.99 -1.41 6.78
CA LEU A 26 -5.57 -1.41 7.13
C LEU A 26 -5.18 -0.02 7.61
N THR A 27 -4.87 0.07 8.90
CA THR A 27 -4.39 1.28 9.55
C THR A 27 -2.87 1.23 9.67
N LEU A 28 -2.20 2.25 9.11
CA LEU A 28 -0.76 2.45 9.27
C LEU A 28 -0.49 3.26 10.55
N GLU A 29 0.39 2.76 11.41
CA GLU A 29 0.69 3.33 12.72
C GLU A 29 2.06 4.03 12.72
N LEU A 30 3.15 3.27 12.85
CA LEU A 30 4.51 3.80 12.85
C LEU A 30 5.20 3.55 11.51
N PRO A 31 5.98 4.51 10.99
CA PRO A 31 6.80 4.28 9.81
C PRO A 31 7.87 3.22 10.04
N LEU A 32 8.18 2.43 9.01
CA LEU A 32 9.36 1.56 9.00
C LEU A 32 10.53 2.25 8.28
N ILE A 33 11.58 2.57 9.02
CA ILE A 33 12.84 3.06 8.46
C ILE A 33 13.70 1.83 8.11
N VAL A 34 13.99 1.64 6.83
CA VAL A 34 14.88 0.58 6.36
C VAL A 34 16.32 1.08 6.50
N PRO A 35 17.20 0.38 7.24
CA PRO A 35 18.58 0.80 7.41
C PRO A 35 19.37 0.63 6.12
N GLU A 36 20.41 1.44 5.92
CA GLU A 36 21.29 1.36 4.73
C GLU A 36 22.09 0.05 4.67
N SER A 37 22.32 -0.58 5.83
CA SER A 37 23.01 -1.85 5.97
C SER A 37 22.35 -2.72 7.04
N GLY A 38 22.59 -4.02 6.97
CA GLY A 38 21.92 -4.98 7.85
C GLY A 38 20.54 -5.37 7.32
N GLY A 39 19.64 -5.76 8.23
CA GLY A 39 18.30 -6.23 7.87
C GLY A 39 17.27 -5.91 8.94
N VAL A 40 16.00 -5.98 8.53
CA VAL A 40 14.86 -5.86 9.41
C VAL A 40 14.18 -7.22 9.46
N THR A 41 13.88 -7.71 10.65
CA THR A 41 13.00 -8.87 10.81
C THR A 41 11.56 -8.38 10.77
N LEU A 42 10.76 -8.91 9.85
CA LEU A 42 9.32 -8.65 9.75
C LEU A 42 8.53 -9.81 10.35
N GLN A 43 7.46 -9.48 11.06
CA GLN A 43 6.46 -10.44 11.51
C GLN A 43 5.09 -9.95 11.07
N VAL A 44 4.37 -10.79 10.33
CA VAL A 44 2.99 -10.57 9.92
C VAL A 44 2.14 -11.63 10.60
N THR A 45 1.17 -11.21 11.40
CA THR A 45 0.32 -12.10 12.18
C THR A 45 -1.12 -11.95 11.72
N ALA A 46 -1.69 -13.02 11.18
CA ALA A 46 -3.12 -13.17 10.99
C ALA A 46 -3.68 -14.01 12.15
N GLY A 47 -4.63 -13.45 12.89
CA GLY A 47 -5.27 -14.10 14.03
C GLY A 47 -6.18 -15.26 13.64
N ALA A 48 -6.77 -15.87 14.66
CA ALA A 48 -7.88 -16.80 14.47
C ALA A 48 -9.06 -16.11 13.77
N GLU A 49 -9.83 -16.89 13.04
CA GLU A 49 -11.08 -16.44 12.45
C GLU A 49 -12.12 -16.22 13.54
N ASP A 50 -12.81 -15.09 13.51
CA ASP A 50 -13.96 -14.83 14.35
C ASP A 50 -15.25 -15.44 13.77
N GLU A 51 -16.37 -15.33 14.50
CA GLU A 51 -17.68 -15.86 14.08
C GLU A 51 -18.21 -15.24 12.78
N SER A 52 -17.65 -14.10 12.35
CA SER A 52 -18.00 -13.40 11.12
C SER A 52 -17.08 -13.71 9.94
N GLY A 53 -16.13 -14.64 10.10
CA GLY A 53 -15.18 -14.99 9.04
C GLY A 53 -14.02 -14.01 8.88
N ARG A 54 -13.79 -13.14 9.88
CA ARG A 54 -12.76 -12.10 9.85
C ARG A 54 -11.57 -12.47 10.70
N ARG A 55 -10.39 -11.96 10.32
CA ARG A 55 -9.12 -12.16 11.04
C ARG A 55 -8.48 -10.82 11.33
N GLN A 56 -8.04 -10.63 12.57
CA GLN A 56 -7.22 -9.49 12.95
C GLN A 56 -5.81 -9.66 12.36
N LEU A 57 -5.31 -8.63 11.72
CA LEU A 57 -3.96 -8.56 11.15
C LEU A 57 -3.10 -7.60 11.97
N SER A 58 -1.83 -7.94 12.15
CA SER A 58 -0.81 -6.97 12.57
C SER A 58 0.53 -7.19 11.88
N VAL A 59 1.23 -6.10 11.58
CA VAL A 59 2.58 -6.13 11.01
C VAL A 59 3.53 -5.45 11.99
N HIS A 60 4.56 -6.19 12.38
CA HIS A 60 5.61 -5.72 13.27
C HIS A 60 6.97 -5.85 12.61
N SER A 61 7.91 -5.03 13.06
CA SER A 61 9.31 -5.19 12.69
C SER A 61 10.25 -4.97 13.87
N ARG A 62 11.47 -5.45 13.70
CA ARG A 62 12.58 -5.22 14.61
C ARG A 62 13.91 -5.22 13.85
N THR A 63 14.81 -4.32 14.24
CA THR A 63 16.23 -4.34 13.88
C THR A 63 17.02 -5.03 15.00
N ASP A 64 17.91 -5.96 14.64
CA ASP A 64 18.76 -6.72 15.56
C ASP A 64 17.95 -7.30 16.75
N ASP A 65 18.42 -7.07 17.98
CA ASP A 65 17.78 -7.49 19.24
C ASP A 65 16.94 -6.38 19.90
N GLY A 66 16.51 -5.38 19.12
CA GLY A 66 15.67 -4.28 19.60
C GLY A 66 14.27 -4.69 20.10
N PRO A 67 13.40 -3.73 20.47
CA PRO A 67 11.99 -4.01 20.69
C PRO A 67 11.27 -4.24 19.36
N TRP A 68 10.19 -5.03 19.39
CA TRP A 68 9.24 -5.09 18.28
C TRP A 68 8.43 -3.80 18.21
N LEU A 69 8.33 -3.24 17.01
CA LEU A 69 7.50 -2.07 16.73
C LEU A 69 6.37 -2.47 15.80
N ARG A 70 5.16 -1.99 16.08
CA ARG A 70 3.99 -2.22 15.24
C ARG A 70 3.86 -1.13 14.19
N HIS A 71 3.72 -1.54 12.93
CA HIS A 71 3.63 -0.63 11.79
C HIS A 71 2.24 -0.56 11.20
N ALA A 72 1.48 -1.65 11.28
CA ALA A 72 0.12 -1.69 10.79
C ALA A 72 -0.74 -2.66 11.60
N THR A 73 -2.02 -2.34 11.67
CA THR A 73 -3.11 -3.23 12.11
C THR A 73 -4.20 -3.23 11.06
N GLY A 74 -5.00 -4.29 11.00
CA GLY A 74 -6.05 -4.37 10.00
C GLY A 74 -6.98 -5.54 10.21
N VAL A 75 -7.93 -5.68 9.30
CA VAL A 75 -8.92 -6.74 9.28
C VAL A 75 -8.93 -7.40 7.91
N LEU A 76 -8.77 -8.71 7.91
CA LEU A 76 -8.84 -9.57 6.73
C LEU A 76 -10.15 -10.34 6.72
N SER A 77 -10.71 -10.60 5.54
CA SER A 77 -11.89 -11.46 5.38
C SER A 77 -11.86 -12.26 4.10
N SER A 78 -12.73 -13.28 4.02
CA SER A 78 -12.91 -14.12 2.82
C SER A 78 -13.84 -13.49 1.78
N ALA A 79 -14.60 -12.46 2.17
CA ALA A 79 -15.60 -11.83 1.32
C ALA A 79 -14.98 -10.68 0.51
N ALA A 80 -14.70 -10.95 -0.76
CA ALA A 80 -14.42 -9.88 -1.72
C ALA A 80 -15.72 -9.17 -2.12
N ALA A 81 -15.74 -7.84 -2.07
CA ALA A 81 -16.83 -7.10 -2.69
C ALA A 81 -16.80 -7.33 -4.21
N PRO A 82 -17.92 -7.70 -4.85
CA PRO A 82 -17.94 -7.86 -6.29
C PRO A 82 -17.68 -6.50 -6.94
N PHE A 83 -16.52 -6.37 -7.58
CA PHE A 83 -16.13 -5.17 -8.29
C PHE A 83 -15.91 -5.51 -9.76
N ALA A 84 -16.86 -5.12 -10.59
CA ALA A 84 -16.69 -5.07 -12.04
C ALA A 84 -16.68 -3.58 -12.42
N VAL A 85 -15.50 -3.02 -12.65
CA VAL A 85 -15.38 -1.71 -13.27
C VAL A 85 -15.28 -1.89 -14.77
N ASP A 86 -16.26 -1.35 -15.49
CA ASP A 86 -16.10 -1.04 -16.89
C ASP A 86 -15.24 0.21 -17.01
N VAL A 87 -14.01 0.03 -17.46
CA VAL A 87 -13.04 1.11 -17.67
C VAL A 87 -13.38 1.99 -18.87
N GLY A 88 -14.36 1.61 -19.70
CA GLY A 88 -14.80 2.40 -20.84
C GLY A 88 -13.65 2.70 -21.83
N ALA A 89 -13.73 3.85 -22.50
CA ALA A 89 -12.67 4.31 -23.40
C ALA A 89 -11.48 4.87 -22.63
N TRP A 90 -10.26 4.51 -23.06
CA TRP A 90 -9.01 5.01 -22.47
C TRP A 90 -8.10 5.67 -23.52
N PRO A 91 -7.66 6.93 -23.32
CA PRO A 91 -8.06 7.82 -22.22
C PRO A 91 -9.54 8.24 -22.29
N PRO A 92 -10.15 8.65 -21.17
CA PRO A 92 -11.55 9.08 -21.15
C PRO A 92 -11.82 10.18 -22.18
N ALA A 93 -12.99 10.13 -22.83
CA ALA A 93 -13.37 11.11 -23.84
C ALA A 93 -13.44 12.52 -23.22
N GLY A 94 -12.82 13.50 -23.88
CA GLY A 94 -12.76 14.89 -23.40
C GLY A 94 -11.69 15.16 -22.34
N ALA A 95 -10.94 14.16 -21.89
CA ALA A 95 -9.84 14.36 -20.95
C ALA A 95 -8.59 14.92 -21.65
N GLY A 96 -8.03 16.00 -21.10
CA GLY A 96 -6.78 16.61 -21.54
C GLY A 96 -5.58 15.89 -20.93
N ALA A 97 -4.51 15.72 -21.70
CA ALA A 97 -3.24 15.22 -21.18
C ALA A 97 -2.59 16.27 -20.26
N VAL A 98 -2.06 15.83 -19.12
CA VAL A 98 -1.32 16.67 -18.17
C VAL A 98 0.17 16.60 -18.48
N ASP A 99 0.85 17.76 -18.48
CA ASP A 99 2.31 17.82 -18.62
C ASP A 99 2.99 17.35 -17.33
N LEU A 100 3.89 16.37 -17.46
CA LEU A 100 4.63 15.76 -16.36
C LEU A 100 6.12 16.13 -16.35
N THR A 101 6.58 17.02 -17.25
CA THR A 101 8.00 17.29 -17.50
C THR A 101 8.79 17.59 -16.22
N ALA A 102 8.25 18.39 -15.31
CA ALA A 102 8.90 18.78 -14.06
C ALA A 102 8.26 18.13 -12.81
N PHE A 103 7.42 17.10 -12.98
CA PHE A 103 6.60 16.55 -11.90
C PHE A 103 7.44 16.01 -10.73
N TYR A 104 8.39 15.10 -11.00
CA TYR A 104 9.23 14.51 -9.95
C TYR A 104 10.24 15.50 -9.37
N GLU A 105 10.76 16.44 -10.18
CA GLU A 105 11.61 17.53 -9.69
C GLU A 105 10.84 18.42 -8.70
N GLY A 106 9.57 18.74 -9.00
CA GLY A 106 8.69 19.49 -8.11
C GLY A 106 8.41 18.76 -6.79
N LEU A 107 8.21 17.43 -6.82
CA LEU A 107 8.05 16.61 -5.62
C LEU A 107 9.33 16.57 -4.76
N ALA A 108 10.50 16.43 -5.39
CA ALA A 108 11.78 16.47 -4.70
C ALA A 108 12.00 17.83 -4.00
N ALA A 109 11.59 18.93 -4.62
CA ALA A 109 11.69 20.28 -4.05
C ALA A 109 10.86 20.46 -2.76
N VAL A 110 9.83 19.64 -2.52
CA VAL A 110 9.03 19.63 -1.28
C VAL A 110 9.40 18.47 -0.33
N GLY A 111 10.52 17.78 -0.58
CA GLY A 111 11.04 16.72 0.28
C GLY A 111 10.56 15.31 -0.04
N LEU A 112 9.83 15.13 -1.15
CA LEU A 112 9.39 13.82 -1.64
C LEU A 112 10.34 13.33 -2.74
N ASP A 113 11.50 12.82 -2.33
CA ASP A 113 12.51 12.29 -3.24
C ASP A 113 12.20 10.84 -3.64
N TYR A 114 11.49 10.69 -4.75
CA TYR A 114 11.24 9.39 -5.36
C TYR A 114 12.43 8.98 -6.23
N GLY A 115 13.16 7.96 -5.78
CA GLY A 115 14.24 7.35 -6.58
C GLY A 115 13.73 6.67 -7.87
N PRO A 116 14.62 6.28 -8.80
CA PRO A 116 14.25 5.82 -10.15
C PRO A 116 13.25 4.66 -10.20
N LEU A 117 13.26 3.77 -9.20
CA LEU A 117 12.32 2.65 -9.11
C LEU A 117 10.89 3.08 -8.72
N PHE A 118 10.72 4.27 -8.13
CA PHE A 118 9.44 4.85 -7.74
C PHE A 118 8.95 5.93 -8.72
N GLN A 119 9.71 6.23 -9.78
CA GLN A 119 9.31 7.15 -10.83
C GLN A 119 8.51 6.45 -11.95
N GLY A 120 7.42 5.78 -11.55
CA GLY A 120 6.60 4.95 -12.43
C GLY A 120 5.53 5.69 -13.24
N LEU A 121 5.22 6.95 -12.92
CA LEU A 121 4.17 7.72 -13.60
C LEU A 121 4.59 8.08 -15.03
N ARG A 122 3.76 7.72 -16.01
CA ARG A 122 4.06 7.95 -17.44
C ARG A 122 3.15 8.96 -18.11
N SER A 123 1.89 9.01 -17.70
CA SER A 123 0.86 9.81 -18.35
C SER A 123 -0.31 10.00 -17.39
N VAL A 124 -0.87 11.21 -17.36
CA VAL A 124 -2.07 11.56 -16.60
C VAL A 124 -3.02 12.28 -17.54
N TRP A 125 -4.31 11.98 -17.41
CA TRP A 125 -5.39 12.64 -18.12
C TRP A 125 -6.35 13.23 -17.10
N CYS A 126 -6.79 14.47 -17.32
CA CYS A 126 -7.75 15.17 -16.46
C CYS A 126 -8.97 15.58 -17.29
N GLY A 127 -10.17 15.32 -16.77
CA GLY A 127 -11.45 15.72 -17.37
C GLY A 127 -12.51 15.91 -16.30
N GLY A 128 -13.41 16.88 -16.50
CA GLY A 128 -14.42 17.26 -15.49
C GLY A 128 -13.85 18.10 -14.33
N ASP A 129 -14.62 18.25 -13.24
CA ASP A 129 -14.21 18.92 -11.98
C ASP A 129 -13.35 17.99 -11.08
N ASP A 130 -12.89 16.85 -11.59
CA ASP A 130 -12.03 15.93 -10.85
C ASP A 130 -10.56 16.41 -10.91
N VAL A 131 -10.12 17.05 -9.82
CA VAL A 131 -8.70 17.24 -9.44
C VAL A 131 -8.47 16.61 -8.08
#